data_AF-A0A517W5V8-F1
#
_entry.id   AF-A0A517W5V8-F1
#
_cell.length_a   1.000
_cell.length_b   1.000
_cell.length_c   1.000
_cell.angle_alpha   90.00
_cell.angle_beta   90.00
_cell.angle_gamma   90.00
#
_symmetry.space_group_name_H-M   'P 1'
#
loop_
_entity.id
_entity.type
_entity.pdbx_description
1 polymer ?
#
loop_
_entity_poly.entity_id
_entity_poly.type
_entity_poly.pdbx_seq_one_letter_code
_entity_poly.pdbx_strand_id
1 'polypeptide(L)'
;MSKLGPLCLALSLIFTGCGGGEGTGETSPANQETPPTQDLSAVKSTLNDIAQSGEVNSAFYGIPESLEQAGKPELAEEAKKLGSLKSPSQIKAAAKKLADKL
;
A
#
# COMPACT_ATOMS: atom_id res chain seq x y z
N MET A 1 33.68 -43.91 -18.28
CA MET A 1 32.88 -44.10 -17.06
C MET A 1 33.00 -42.86 -16.21
N SER A 2 32.02 -41.96 -16.28
CA SER A 2 31.82 -40.90 -15.30
C SER A 2 30.31 -40.80 -15.08
N LYS A 3 29.88 -41.28 -13.92
CA LYS A 3 28.52 -41.17 -13.39
C LYS A 3 28.48 -39.92 -12.52
N LEU A 4 27.61 -38.97 -12.86
CA LEU A 4 27.07 -37.86 -12.04
C LEU A 4 26.07 -37.17 -13.00
N GLY A 5 24.79 -37.55 -13.08
CA GLY A 5 23.79 -37.47 -12.02
C GLY A 5 23.12 -36.08 -12.09
N PRO A 6 22.08 -35.87 -12.93
CA PRO A 6 21.39 -34.59 -13.00
C PRO A 6 20.45 -34.49 -11.78
N LEU A 7 20.94 -33.84 -10.74
CA LEU A 7 20.12 -33.23 -9.70
C LEU A 7 19.35 -32.04 -10.33
N CYS A 8 18.11 -31.81 -9.92
CA CYS A 8 17.18 -30.74 -10.34
C CYS A 8 16.12 -31.07 -11.41
N LEU A 9 15.42 -32.20 -11.27
CA LEU A 9 14.15 -32.47 -11.96
C LEU A 9 12.97 -32.63 -10.98
N ALA A 10 12.96 -31.83 -9.90
CA ALA A 10 11.95 -31.92 -8.83
C ALA A 10 11.41 -30.54 -8.39
N LEU A 11 11.08 -29.66 -9.34
CA LEU A 11 10.40 -28.40 -9.03
C LEU A 11 9.25 -28.14 -10.01
N SER A 12 8.40 -29.15 -10.21
CA SER A 12 7.31 -29.13 -11.20
C SER A 12 5.93 -29.44 -10.60
N LEU A 13 5.66 -29.12 -9.32
CA LEU A 13 4.37 -29.46 -8.68
C LEU A 13 3.93 -28.45 -7.60
N ILE A 14 3.82 -27.16 -7.95
CA ILE A 14 3.06 -26.20 -7.12
C ILE A 14 2.08 -25.33 -7.92
N PHE A 15 1.74 -25.76 -9.14
CA PHE A 15 0.48 -25.37 -9.77
C PHE A 15 -0.63 -26.26 -9.19
N THR A 16 -1.10 -25.94 -7.98
CA THR A 16 -2.36 -26.49 -7.44
C THR A 16 -3.08 -25.35 -6.74
N GLY A 17 -3.91 -24.66 -7.52
CA GLY A 17 -4.73 -23.56 -7.06
C GLY A 17 -5.91 -23.33 -8.00
N CYS A 18 -6.57 -24.40 -8.43
CA CYS A 18 -7.92 -24.35 -8.99
C CYS A 18 -8.49 -25.77 -9.07
N GLY A 19 -9.61 -26.01 -8.38
CA GLY A 19 -10.53 -27.10 -8.72
C GLY A 19 -10.58 -28.29 -7.75
N GLY A 20 -11.69 -28.37 -7.01
CA GLY A 20 -12.37 -29.63 -6.72
C GLY A 20 -12.02 -30.33 -5.41
N GLY A 21 -12.94 -30.28 -4.44
CA GLY A 21 -12.89 -31.12 -3.24
C GLY A 21 -14.10 -30.90 -2.34
N GLU A 22 -15.14 -31.70 -2.56
CA GLU A 22 -16.25 -31.90 -1.61
C GLU A 22 -15.72 -32.42 -0.28
N GLY A 23 -16.03 -31.71 0.81
CA GLY A 23 -15.70 -32.09 2.17
C GLY A 23 -16.68 -31.43 3.13
N THR A 24 -17.62 -32.23 3.62
CA THR A 24 -18.59 -31.89 4.66
C THR A 24 -17.84 -31.50 5.93
N GLY A 25 -18.04 -30.27 6.40
CA GLY A 25 -17.40 -29.77 7.62
C GLY A 25 -17.96 -28.40 7.98
N GLU A 26 -19.01 -28.40 8.80
CA GLU A 26 -19.54 -27.22 9.46
C GLU A 26 -18.50 -26.70 10.47
N THR A 27 -17.71 -25.68 10.13
CA THR A 27 -16.95 -24.90 11.13
C THR A 27 -16.74 -23.45 10.67
N SER A 28 -17.30 -22.51 11.46
CA SER A 28 -16.97 -21.09 11.61
C SER A 28 -17.07 -20.15 10.39
N PRO A 29 -17.47 -18.87 10.59
CA PRO A 29 -17.40 -17.88 9.53
C PRO A 29 -15.94 -17.79 9.10
N ALA A 30 -15.70 -17.85 7.79
CA ALA A 30 -14.43 -17.49 7.19
C ALA A 30 -13.98 -16.19 7.84
N ASN A 31 -12.90 -16.26 8.62
CA ASN A 31 -12.27 -15.12 9.24
C ASN A 31 -11.89 -14.21 8.06
N GLN A 32 -12.73 -13.21 7.81
CA GLN A 32 -12.39 -12.13 6.90
C GLN A 32 -11.19 -11.48 7.58
N GLU A 33 -9.98 -11.87 7.17
CA GLU A 33 -8.81 -11.02 7.39
C GLU A 33 -9.17 -9.72 6.70
N THR A 34 -9.72 -8.81 7.52
CA THR A 34 -9.85 -7.41 7.16
C THR A 34 -8.44 -7.05 6.70
N PRO A 35 -8.25 -6.58 5.45
CA PRO A 35 -6.92 -6.26 4.96
C PRO A 35 -6.23 -5.41 6.01
N PRO A 36 -4.94 -5.66 6.33
CA PRO A 36 -4.25 -4.96 7.39
C PRO A 36 -4.50 -3.48 7.19
N THR A 37 -5.17 -2.85 8.16
CA THR A 37 -5.46 -1.42 8.08
C THR A 37 -4.11 -0.74 8.12
N GLN A 38 -3.67 -0.24 6.97
CA GLN A 38 -2.35 0.36 6.86
C GLN A 38 -2.28 1.56 7.80
N ASP A 39 -1.28 1.58 8.69
CA ASP A 39 -1.06 2.71 9.57
C ASP A 39 -0.67 3.95 8.75
N LEU A 40 -1.50 4.99 8.81
CA LEU A 40 -1.29 6.23 8.09
C LEU A 40 -0.65 7.32 8.96
N SER A 41 -0.19 6.97 10.16
CA SER A 41 0.44 7.91 11.10
C SER A 41 1.69 8.58 10.49
N ALA A 42 2.52 7.82 9.78
CA ALA A 42 3.69 8.35 9.07
C ALA A 42 3.31 9.30 7.92
N VAL A 43 2.24 8.96 7.18
CA VAL A 43 1.69 9.81 6.12
C VAL A 43 1.19 11.13 6.70
N LYS A 44 0.42 11.07 7.80
CA LYS A 44 -0.10 12.24 8.50
C LYS A 44 1.00 13.11 9.09
N SER A 45 2.06 12.52 9.64
CA SER A 45 3.22 13.25 10.13
C SER A 45 3.89 14.03 9.00
N THR A 46 4.18 13.36 7.89
CA THR A 46 4.83 13.98 6.73
C THR A 46 3.99 15.12 6.15
N LEU A 47 2.66 14.95 6.06
CA LEU A 47 1.77 16.02 5.61
C LEU A 47 1.73 17.21 6.58
N ASN A 48 1.84 16.98 7.89
CA ASN A 48 1.95 18.07 8.86
C ASN A 48 3.28 18.82 8.74
N ASP A 49 4.39 18.12 8.51
CA ASP A 49 5.69 18.77 8.27
C ASP A 49 5.64 19.65 7.03
N ILE A 50 5.05 19.15 5.93
CA ILE A 50 4.83 19.92 4.69
C ILE A 50 3.88 21.10 4.94
N ALA A 51 2.85 20.92 5.78
CA ALA A 51 1.94 21.99 6.15
C ALA A 51 2.63 23.11 6.94
N GLN A 52 3.66 22.78 7.72
CA GLN A 52 4.45 23.75 8.48
C GLN A 52 5.50 24.44 7.59
N SER A 53 6.28 23.65 6.83
CA SER A 53 7.36 24.17 5.97
C SER A 53 6.82 24.90 4.74
N GLY A 54 5.78 24.37 4.11
CA GLY A 54 5.30 24.79 2.79
C GLY A 54 6.14 24.25 1.64
N GLU A 55 6.95 23.22 1.90
CA GLU A 55 7.83 22.58 0.94
C GLU A 55 7.56 21.08 0.89
N VAL A 56 7.42 20.55 -0.33
CA VAL A 56 7.30 19.12 -0.58
C VAL A 56 8.71 18.49 -0.51
N ASN A 57 8.88 17.48 0.32
CA ASN A 57 10.15 16.77 0.50
C ASN A 57 10.12 15.37 -0.14
N SER A 58 11.24 14.65 -0.07
CA SER A 58 11.35 13.30 -0.65
C SER A 58 10.39 12.28 -0.03
N ALA A 59 10.07 12.40 1.26
CA ALA A 59 9.14 11.51 1.95
C ALA A 59 7.70 11.63 1.40
N PHE A 60 7.37 12.75 0.75
CA PHE A 60 6.07 12.94 0.12
C PHE A 60 5.78 11.96 -1.01
N TYR A 61 6.78 11.56 -1.79
CA TYR A 61 6.53 10.81 -3.04
C TYR A 61 5.98 9.40 -2.82
N GLY A 62 6.13 8.83 -1.62
CA GLY A 62 5.49 7.56 -1.23
C GLY A 62 4.05 7.70 -0.71
N ILE A 63 3.60 8.92 -0.41
CA ILE A 63 2.27 9.17 0.18
C ILE A 63 1.12 8.77 -0.75
N PRO A 64 1.11 9.12 -2.05
CA PRO A 64 0.02 8.71 -2.92
C PRO A 64 -0.17 7.19 -2.97
N GLU A 65 0.91 6.43 -3.12
CA GLU A 65 0.87 4.96 -3.12
C GLU A 65 0.35 4.41 -1.78
N SER A 66 0.85 4.95 -0.67
CA SER A 66 0.37 4.57 0.67
C SER A 66 -1.14 4.80 0.80
N LEU A 67 -1.67 5.93 0.31
CA LEU A 67 -3.09 6.22 0.36
C LEU A 67 -3.92 5.29 -0.56
N GLU A 68 -3.38 4.90 -1.71
CA GLU A 68 -4.01 3.90 -2.60
C GLU A 68 -4.10 2.54 -1.92
N GLN A 69 -3.00 2.07 -1.31
CA GLN A 69 -2.95 0.81 -0.58
C GLN A 69 -3.86 0.79 0.66
N ALA A 70 -4.07 1.95 1.29
CA ALA A 70 -5.00 2.12 2.41
C ALA A 70 -6.47 2.25 1.98
N GLY A 71 -6.80 2.08 0.69
CA GLY A 71 -8.16 2.19 0.19
C GLY A 71 -8.71 3.62 0.18
N LYS A 72 -7.84 4.64 0.11
CA LYS A 72 -8.19 6.07 0.06
C LYS A 72 -7.75 6.71 -1.28
N PRO A 73 -8.22 6.22 -2.44
CA PRO A 73 -7.75 6.67 -3.76
C PRO A 73 -8.03 8.16 -4.03
N GLU A 74 -9.11 8.72 -3.49
CA GLU A 74 -9.42 10.15 -3.62
C GLU A 74 -8.36 11.02 -2.93
N LEU A 75 -7.88 10.60 -1.75
CA LEU A 75 -6.81 11.30 -1.04
C LEU A 75 -5.46 11.12 -1.75
N ALA A 76 -5.23 9.97 -2.37
CA ALA A 76 -4.04 9.75 -3.18
C ALA A 76 -3.99 10.70 -4.39
N GLU A 77 -5.13 10.93 -5.05
CA GLU A 77 -5.21 11.90 -6.15
C GLU A 77 -4.98 13.35 -5.66
N GLU A 78 -5.57 13.72 -4.52
CA GLU A 78 -5.30 15.02 -3.89
C GLU A 78 -3.81 15.17 -3.52
N ALA A 79 -3.16 14.11 -3.05
CA ALA A 79 -1.71 14.10 -2.81
C ALA A 79 -0.92 14.28 -4.11
N LYS A 80 -1.25 13.58 -5.21
CA LYS A 80 -0.59 13.79 -6.51
C LYS A 80 -0.67 15.26 -6.95
N LYS A 81 -1.81 15.92 -6.71
CA LYS A 81 -1.98 17.36 -6.98
C LYS A 81 -1.10 18.23 -6.08
N LEU A 82 -1.01 17.93 -4.78
CA LEU A 82 -0.13 18.63 -3.83
C LEU A 82 1.34 18.65 -4.31
N GLY A 83 1.86 17.51 -4.79
CA GLY A 83 3.24 17.42 -5.31
C GLY A 83 3.52 18.28 -6.56
N SER A 84 2.47 18.74 -7.24
CA SER A 84 2.58 19.60 -8.42
C SER A 84 2.50 21.10 -8.09
N LEU A 85 2.07 21.45 -6.87
CA LEU A 85 1.95 22.85 -6.44
C LEU A 85 3.34 23.50 -6.32
N LYS A 86 3.42 24.78 -6.64
CA LYS A 86 4.66 25.58 -6.60
C LYS A 86 4.61 26.69 -5.56
N SER A 87 3.42 27.11 -5.15
CA SER A 87 3.25 28.19 -4.17
C SER A 87 3.27 27.63 -2.75
N PRO A 88 4.14 28.12 -1.85
CA PRO A 88 4.23 27.62 -0.48
C PRO A 88 2.89 27.71 0.27
N SER A 89 2.13 28.79 0.10
CA SER A 89 0.81 28.95 0.73
C SER A 89 -0.20 27.88 0.29
N GLN A 90 -0.18 27.53 -1.00
CA GLN A 90 -1.04 26.46 -1.55
C GLN A 90 -0.60 25.09 -1.05
N ILE A 91 0.72 24.85 -0.98
CA ILE A 91 1.30 23.62 -0.43
C ILE A 91 0.87 23.45 1.04
N LYS A 92 1.02 24.49 1.86
CA LYS A 92 0.62 24.45 3.28
C LYS A 92 -0.85 24.11 3.46
N ALA A 93 -1.72 24.80 2.73
CA ALA A 93 -3.16 24.60 2.82
C ALA A 93 -3.58 23.20 2.35
N ALA A 94 -3.04 22.73 1.22
CA ALA A 94 -3.37 21.42 0.67
C ALA A 94 -2.83 20.27 1.54
N ALA A 95 -1.59 20.38 2.04
CA ALA A 95 -1.01 19.39 2.94
C ALA A 95 -1.77 19.30 4.28
N LYS A 96 -2.13 20.45 4.86
CA LYS A 96 -2.97 20.49 6.07
C LYS A 96 -4.33 19.83 5.83
N LYS A 97 -5.01 20.18 4.74
CA LYS A 97 -6.30 19.60 4.38
C LYS A 97 -6.22 18.09 4.22
N LEU A 98 -5.14 17.56 3.64
CA LEU A 98 -4.91 16.12 3.52
C LEU A 98 -4.68 15.48 4.90
N ALA A 99 -3.84 16.08 5.75
CA ALA A 99 -3.58 15.57 7.09
C ALA A 99 -4.84 15.54 7.98
N ASP A 100 -5.73 16.52 7.84
CA ASP A 100 -7.00 16.60 8.59
C ASP A 100 -8.02 15.53 8.15
N LYS A 101 -7.87 14.96 6.94
CA LYS A 101 -8.73 13.89 6.40
C LYS A 101 -8.26 12.47 6.73
N LEU A 102 -7.05 12.34 7.30
CA LEU A 102 -6.45 11.08 7.75
C LEU A 102 -6.73 10.84 9.23
#